data_AF-A0A538B379-F1
#
_entry.id   AF-A0A538B379-F1
#
_cell.length_a   1.000
_cell.length_b   1.000
_cell.length_c   1.000
_cell.angle_alpha   90.00
_cell.angle_beta   90.00
_cell.angle_gamma   90.00
#
_symmetry.space_group_name_H-M   'P 1'
#
loop_
_entity.id
_entity.type
_entity.pdbx_description
1 polymer ?
#
loop_
_entity_poly.entity_id
_entity_poly.type
_entity_poly.pdbx_seq_one_letter_code
_entity_poly.pdbx_strand_id
1 'polypeptide(L)'
;MAAVWMAARAQLRRRWGTTVALALLVGLAGGVVMAAIAGASRTDSAMKRFVKFSRPEDAYVVVNGPHLPGVSGLAGPPQNLTPAQLQPYVDKTLAERDALVHLPQVAEAGRAPYMLLSPDREGKEVGGINTFAAADGHAFRTLDRPKVLHGRFARLDRADEAIVDDVTAHLHHLHLGSRVTMWSYSAQANSSAATSGFGHFPPPDGPAYTFRIVGIVRSPADVNTVPSTEVGDAIYQGQGAMVLTPAFLQKWTADQGPQPGLPGIEGIPGIEGFRIRFRHGLADAPAFLHELPALDVHTEDAHIGGSDIQNAADKAQKAIHLESVALLLFAGLAGLAGILVVGQALARQVITDADDNRTLAALGLGRRELVLVPLARAGVIAAGGAVVAVAVAI
;
A
#
# COMPACT_ATOMS: atom_id res chain seq x y z
N MET A 1 -13.61 8.91 58.20
CA MET A 1 -14.03 9.12 56.79
C MET A 1 -14.67 10.49 56.54
N ALA A 2 -15.76 10.88 57.23
CA ALA A 2 -16.40 12.19 57.02
C ALA A 2 -15.48 13.39 57.31
N ALA A 3 -14.68 13.31 58.38
CA ALA A 3 -13.70 14.35 58.74
C ALA A 3 -12.58 14.50 57.68
N VAL A 4 -12.09 13.39 57.12
CA VAL A 4 -11.10 13.37 56.03
C VAL A 4 -11.65 14.03 54.77
N TRP A 5 -12.88 13.72 54.39
CA TRP A 5 -13.52 14.36 53.25
C TRP A 5 -13.73 15.86 53.51
N MET A 6 -14.23 16.24 54.68
CA MET A 6 -14.46 17.65 55.01
C MET A 6 -13.16 18.47 54.95
N ALA A 7 -12.07 17.94 55.50
CA ALA A 7 -10.74 18.54 55.42
C ALA A 7 -10.20 18.61 53.97
N ALA A 8 -10.31 17.52 53.21
CA ALA A 8 -9.89 17.48 51.81
C ALA A 8 -10.66 18.48 50.94
N ARG A 9 -11.99 18.59 51.14
CA ARG A 9 -12.85 19.56 50.41
C ARG A 9 -12.50 21.00 50.75
N ALA A 10 -12.19 21.30 52.01
CA ALA A 10 -11.78 22.63 52.44
C ALA A 10 -10.43 23.03 51.80
N GLN A 11 -9.45 22.13 51.81
CA GLN A 11 -8.16 22.35 51.15
C GLN A 11 -8.31 22.50 49.62
N LEU A 12 -9.17 21.69 48.99
CA LEU A 12 -9.45 21.76 47.55
C LEU A 12 -10.02 23.12 47.14
N ARG A 13 -10.97 23.67 47.92
CA ARG A 13 -11.57 24.98 47.65
C ARG A 13 -10.58 26.12 47.86
N ARG A 14 -9.75 26.04 48.90
CA ARG A 14 -8.76 27.07 49.22
C ARG A 14 -7.63 27.14 48.19
N ARG A 15 -7.30 26.01 47.55
CA ARG A 15 -6.17 25.89 46.60
C ARG A 15 -6.59 25.32 45.24
N TRP A 16 -7.79 25.69 44.79
CA TRP A 16 -8.37 25.17 43.56
C TRP A 16 -7.49 25.46 42.34
N GLY A 17 -6.89 26.64 42.25
CA GLY A 17 -5.99 27.02 41.15
C GLY A 17 -4.77 26.11 41.03
N THR A 18 -4.12 25.74 42.14
CA THR A 18 -3.00 24.78 42.14
C THR A 18 -3.45 23.37 41.73
N THR A 19 -4.62 22.94 42.19
CA THR A 19 -5.19 21.64 41.81
C THR A 19 -5.51 21.58 40.32
N VAL A 20 -6.10 22.63 39.76
CA VAL A 20 -6.35 22.73 38.32
C VAL A 20 -5.05 22.77 37.53
N ALA A 21 -4.08 23.58 37.94
CA ALA A 21 -2.78 23.66 37.27
C ALA A 21 -2.04 22.31 37.25
N LEU A 22 -2.06 21.56 38.35
CA LEU A 22 -1.48 20.22 38.41
C LEU A 22 -2.25 19.21 37.57
N ALA A 23 -3.58 19.26 37.58
CA ALA A 23 -4.40 18.41 36.71
C ALA A 23 -4.10 18.68 35.23
N LEU A 24 -3.97 19.95 34.84
CA LEU A 24 -3.57 20.34 33.49
C LEU A 24 -2.16 19.88 33.14
N LEU A 25 -1.20 19.97 34.08
CA LEU A 25 0.17 19.51 33.86
C LEU A 25 0.24 18.00 33.68
N VAL A 26 -0.45 17.23 34.54
CA VAL A 26 -0.60 15.78 34.40
C VAL A 26 -1.27 15.44 33.07
N GLY A 27 -2.32 16.18 32.74
CA GLY A 27 -3.08 16.02 31.50
C GLY A 27 -2.23 16.24 30.26
N LEU A 28 -1.49 17.34 30.20
CA LEU A 28 -0.62 17.66 29.07
C LEU A 28 0.49 16.61 28.91
N ALA A 29 1.17 16.26 29.99
CA ALA A 29 2.24 15.26 29.96
C ALA A 29 1.70 13.88 29.52
N GLY A 30 0.60 13.43 30.13
CA GLY A 30 -0.05 12.18 29.77
C GLY A 30 -0.60 12.18 28.34
N GLY A 31 -1.16 13.31 27.90
CA GLY A 31 -1.69 13.49 26.56
C GLY A 31 -0.61 13.40 25.48
N VAL A 32 0.54 14.05 25.68
CA VAL A 32 1.68 13.95 24.75
C VAL A 32 2.20 12.51 24.65
N VAL A 33 2.30 11.80 25.78
CA VAL A 33 2.73 10.40 25.82
C VAL A 33 1.73 9.50 25.08
N MET A 34 0.42 9.66 25.36
CA MET A 34 -0.62 8.88 24.69
C MET A 34 -0.68 9.19 23.19
N ALA A 35 -0.55 10.46 22.79
CA ALA A 35 -0.49 10.87 21.38
C ALA A 35 0.70 10.23 20.66
N ALA A 36 1.88 10.20 21.28
CA ALA A 36 3.08 9.58 20.71
C ALA A 36 2.92 8.05 20.56
N ILE A 37 2.36 7.37 21.56
CA ILE A 37 2.08 5.92 21.50
C ILE A 37 1.01 5.60 20.44
N ALA A 38 -0.06 6.39 20.39
CA ALA A 38 -1.10 6.26 19.38
C ALA A 38 -0.55 6.50 17.97
N GLY A 39 0.32 7.52 17.81
CA GLY A 39 1.06 7.78 16.59
C GLY A 39 1.90 6.58 16.16
N ALA A 40 2.75 6.06 17.05
CA ALA A 40 3.61 4.92 16.77
C ALA A 40 2.82 3.67 16.32
N SER A 41 1.76 3.31 17.05
CA SER A 41 0.93 2.14 16.73
C SER A 41 0.14 2.30 15.43
N ARG A 42 -0.35 3.52 15.14
CA ARG A 42 -1.07 3.81 13.90
C ARG A 42 -0.13 3.78 12.69
N THR A 43 1.09 4.30 12.84
CA THR A 43 2.13 4.32 11.82
C THR A 43 2.63 2.91 11.51
N ASP A 44 3.00 2.11 12.52
CA ASP A 44 3.48 0.72 12.32
C ASP A 44 2.46 -0.18 11.61
N SER A 45 1.16 0.02 11.90
CA SER A 45 0.08 -0.78 11.31
C SER A 45 -0.44 -0.27 9.96
N ALA A 46 -0.01 0.92 9.50
CA ALA A 46 -0.55 1.53 8.29
C ALA A 46 -0.24 0.71 7.04
N MET A 47 1.03 0.36 6.82
CA MET A 47 1.45 -0.38 5.63
C MET A 47 0.90 -1.81 5.62
N LYS A 48 0.92 -2.53 6.75
CA LYS A 48 0.27 -3.85 6.90
C LYS A 48 -1.21 -3.82 6.49
N ARG A 49 -1.95 -2.79 6.92
CA ARG A 49 -3.37 -2.61 6.53
C ARG A 49 -3.52 -2.30 5.05
N PHE A 50 -2.60 -1.52 4.48
CA PHE A 50 -2.63 -1.16 3.08
C PHE A 50 -2.35 -2.36 2.18
N VAL A 51 -1.34 -3.17 2.49
CA VAL A 51 -1.06 -4.46 1.82
C VAL A 51 -2.25 -5.40 1.93
N LYS A 52 -2.83 -5.55 3.12
CA LYS A 52 -4.03 -6.39 3.33
C LYS A 52 -5.22 -5.93 2.48
N PHE A 53 -5.40 -4.62 2.32
CA PHE A 53 -6.42 -4.05 1.44
C PHE A 53 -6.09 -4.30 -0.05
N SER A 54 -4.82 -4.11 -0.41
CA SER A 54 -4.34 -4.23 -1.79
C SER A 54 -4.39 -5.65 -2.32
N ARG A 55 -4.31 -6.65 -1.43
CA ARG A 55 -4.35 -8.08 -1.81
C ARG A 55 -3.35 -8.37 -2.95
N PRO A 56 -2.04 -8.12 -2.75
CA PRO A 56 -1.04 -8.42 -3.76
C PRO A 56 -1.10 -9.89 -4.18
N GLU A 57 -0.66 -10.17 -5.39
CA GLU A 57 -0.41 -11.50 -5.90
C GLU A 57 0.66 -12.22 -5.09
N ASP A 58 0.47 -13.52 -4.87
CA ASP A 58 1.42 -14.41 -4.21
C ASP A 58 2.42 -15.00 -5.21
N ALA A 59 2.02 -15.08 -6.49
CA ALA A 59 2.83 -15.58 -7.58
C ALA A 59 2.53 -14.85 -8.89
N TYR A 60 3.55 -14.72 -9.75
CA TYR A 60 3.41 -14.35 -11.14
C TYR A 60 3.90 -15.51 -12.02
N VAL A 61 3.03 -16.05 -12.86
CA VAL A 61 3.33 -17.25 -13.67
C VAL A 61 3.14 -16.94 -15.14
N VAL A 62 4.16 -17.25 -15.93
CA VAL A 62 4.08 -17.16 -17.38
C VAL A 62 3.71 -18.53 -17.94
N VAL A 63 2.63 -18.61 -18.71
CA VAL A 63 2.13 -19.87 -19.31
C VAL A 63 2.27 -19.84 -20.82
N ASN A 64 3.08 -20.74 -21.35
CA ASN A 64 3.40 -20.81 -22.78
C ASN A 64 4.03 -19.51 -23.31
N GLY A 65 4.78 -18.80 -22.47
CA GLY A 65 5.59 -17.66 -22.86
C GLY A 65 6.98 -18.06 -23.35
N PRO A 66 7.74 -17.14 -23.96
CA PRO A 66 9.09 -17.44 -24.44
C PRO A 66 10.04 -17.77 -23.29
N HIS A 67 10.82 -18.83 -23.45
CA HIS A 67 11.99 -19.07 -22.62
C HIS A 67 13.17 -18.28 -23.20
N LEU A 68 13.43 -17.09 -22.67
CA LEU A 68 14.67 -16.34 -22.96
C LEU A 68 15.55 -16.31 -21.70
N PRO A 69 16.76 -16.89 -21.73
CA PRO A 69 17.71 -16.75 -20.63
C PRO A 69 18.03 -15.26 -20.41
N GLY A 70 17.65 -14.72 -19.26
CA GLY A 70 18.00 -13.35 -18.84
C GLY A 70 17.12 -12.23 -19.39
N VAL A 71 15.96 -12.52 -20.02
CA VAL A 71 15.01 -11.48 -20.45
C VAL A 71 13.57 -11.93 -20.18
N SER A 72 12.85 -11.21 -19.32
CA SER A 72 11.41 -11.40 -19.15
C SER A 72 10.65 -10.74 -20.30
N GLY A 73 10.21 -11.55 -21.28
CA GLY A 73 9.04 -11.23 -22.11
C GLY A 73 9.18 -11.23 -23.64
N LEU A 74 8.03 -11.59 -24.27
CA LEU A 74 7.51 -11.25 -25.60
C LEU A 74 8.18 -11.88 -26.84
N ALA A 75 8.04 -13.18 -27.02
CA ALA A 75 7.90 -13.79 -28.34
C ALA A 75 6.53 -14.48 -28.38
N GLY A 76 5.76 -14.18 -29.42
CA GLY A 76 4.49 -14.85 -29.68
C GLY A 76 4.66 -16.35 -29.96
N PRO A 77 3.60 -17.03 -30.44
CA PRO A 77 3.66 -18.47 -30.73
C PRO A 77 4.85 -18.81 -31.64
N PRO A 78 5.37 -20.06 -31.61
CA PRO A 78 6.51 -20.45 -32.41
C PRO A 78 6.29 -20.05 -33.88
N GLN A 79 7.17 -19.19 -34.42
CA GLN A 79 6.98 -18.58 -35.74
C GLN A 79 7.00 -19.60 -36.90
N ASN A 80 7.38 -20.85 -36.62
CA ASN A 80 7.56 -21.94 -37.59
C ASN A 80 6.43 -22.99 -37.56
N LEU A 81 5.29 -22.71 -36.91
CA LEU A 81 4.15 -23.64 -36.95
C LEU A 81 3.52 -23.66 -38.35
N THR A 82 3.35 -24.85 -38.91
CA THR A 82 2.53 -25.01 -40.13
C THR A 82 1.06 -24.69 -39.81
N PRO A 83 0.23 -24.29 -40.81
CA PRO A 83 -1.20 -24.06 -40.58
C PRO A 83 -1.94 -25.26 -39.94
N ALA A 84 -1.48 -26.49 -40.20
CA ALA A 84 -2.03 -27.71 -39.62
C ALA A 84 -1.67 -27.91 -38.13
N GLN A 85 -0.55 -27.33 -37.67
CA GLN A 85 -0.09 -27.41 -36.28
C GLN A 85 -0.58 -26.25 -35.42
N LEU A 86 -1.04 -25.16 -36.05
CA LEU A 86 -1.45 -23.96 -35.34
C LEU A 86 -2.68 -24.19 -34.46
N GLN A 87 -3.74 -24.82 -34.98
CA GLN A 87 -4.98 -25.02 -34.21
C GLN A 87 -4.76 -25.95 -33.00
N PRO A 88 -4.10 -27.12 -33.12
CA PRO A 88 -3.78 -27.95 -31.95
C PRO A 88 -2.93 -27.23 -30.90
N TYR A 89 -1.98 -26.38 -31.34
CA TYR A 89 -1.18 -25.56 -30.42
C TYR A 89 -2.06 -24.55 -29.66
N VAL A 90 -2.93 -23.82 -30.38
CA VAL A 90 -3.87 -22.88 -29.76
C VAL A 90 -4.76 -23.59 -28.74
N ASP A 91 -5.37 -24.72 -29.12
CA ASP A 91 -6.26 -25.47 -28.23
C ASP A 91 -5.53 -25.95 -26.97
N LYS A 92 -4.31 -26.47 -27.12
CA LYS A 92 -3.45 -26.88 -25.99
C LYS A 92 -3.14 -25.70 -25.08
N THR A 93 -2.67 -24.57 -25.63
CA THR A 93 -2.29 -23.38 -24.86
C THR A 93 -3.46 -22.81 -24.08
N LEU A 94 -4.65 -22.74 -24.68
CA LEU A 94 -5.84 -22.26 -23.99
C LEU A 94 -6.27 -23.22 -22.87
N ALA A 95 -6.17 -24.53 -23.09
CA ALA A 95 -6.47 -25.53 -22.06
C ALA A 95 -5.50 -25.45 -20.87
N GLU A 96 -4.20 -25.25 -21.09
CA GLU A 96 -3.21 -25.10 -20.00
C GLU A 96 -3.41 -23.82 -19.20
N ARG A 97 -3.71 -22.70 -19.87
CA ARG A 97 -4.06 -21.43 -19.22
C ARG A 97 -5.33 -21.54 -18.36
N ASP A 98 -6.35 -22.22 -18.88
CA ASP A 98 -7.59 -22.50 -18.14
C ASP A 98 -7.33 -23.43 -16.95
N ALA A 99 -6.54 -24.49 -17.14
CA ALA A 99 -6.20 -25.42 -16.07
C ALA A 99 -5.42 -24.74 -14.93
N LEU A 100 -4.47 -23.82 -15.25
CA LEU A 100 -3.71 -23.08 -14.25
C LEU A 100 -4.62 -22.34 -13.27
N VAL A 101 -5.59 -21.57 -13.77
CA VAL A 101 -6.47 -20.75 -12.92
C VAL A 101 -7.48 -21.58 -12.12
N HIS A 102 -7.68 -22.84 -12.51
CA HIS A 102 -8.55 -23.80 -11.82
C HIS A 102 -7.81 -24.76 -10.89
N LEU A 103 -6.48 -24.63 -10.75
CA LEU A 103 -5.72 -25.43 -9.79
C LEU A 103 -6.27 -25.25 -8.35
N PRO A 104 -6.32 -26.32 -7.53
CA PRO A 104 -6.91 -26.25 -6.18
C PRO A 104 -6.33 -25.17 -5.28
N GLN A 105 -5.05 -24.85 -5.45
CA GLN A 105 -4.29 -23.86 -4.70
C GLN A 105 -4.67 -22.42 -5.07
N VAL A 106 -5.18 -22.19 -6.28
CA VAL A 106 -5.49 -20.86 -6.82
C VAL A 106 -6.83 -20.39 -6.25
N ALA A 107 -6.80 -19.26 -5.54
CA ALA A 107 -8.00 -18.59 -5.05
C ALA A 107 -8.56 -17.61 -6.08
N GLU A 108 -7.66 -16.91 -6.77
CA GLU A 108 -7.96 -15.82 -7.67
C GLU A 108 -6.79 -15.63 -8.64
N ALA A 109 -7.12 -15.29 -9.89
CA ALA A 109 -6.15 -14.99 -10.93
C ALA A 109 -6.56 -13.71 -11.65
N GLY A 110 -5.58 -12.91 -12.08
CA GLY A 110 -5.81 -11.74 -12.90
C GLY A 110 -4.71 -11.58 -13.94
N ARG A 111 -5.04 -10.93 -15.05
CA ARG A 111 -4.09 -10.65 -16.13
C ARG A 111 -4.10 -9.17 -16.48
N ALA A 112 -2.92 -8.61 -16.65
CA ALA A 112 -2.76 -7.24 -17.08
C ALA A 112 -1.45 -7.07 -17.86
N PRO A 113 -1.43 -7.35 -19.18
CA PRO A 113 -0.26 -7.13 -20.00
C PRO A 113 0.16 -5.67 -19.95
N TYR A 114 1.46 -5.44 -20.07
CA TYR A 114 1.96 -4.13 -20.39
C TYR A 114 1.60 -3.78 -21.83
N MET A 115 1.13 -2.56 -22.02
CA MET A 115 0.84 -2.00 -23.33
C MET A 115 1.99 -1.09 -23.72
N LEU A 116 2.68 -1.40 -24.82
CA LEU A 116 3.69 -0.49 -25.36
C LEU A 116 2.98 0.69 -26.03
N LEU A 117 2.85 1.77 -25.27
CA LEU A 117 2.25 3.03 -25.69
C LEU A 117 3.20 4.19 -25.35
N SER A 118 3.28 5.19 -26.22
CA SER A 118 4.07 6.41 -25.97
C SER A 118 3.15 7.59 -25.66
N PRO A 119 3.49 8.48 -24.71
CA PRO A 119 2.76 9.73 -24.49
C PRO A 119 3.15 10.84 -25.49
N ASP A 120 4.11 10.59 -26.38
CA ASP A 120 4.55 11.48 -27.46
C ASP A 120 4.54 10.77 -28.84
N ARG A 121 4.52 11.56 -29.93
CA ARG A 121 4.50 11.03 -31.30
C ARG A 121 5.87 10.62 -31.81
N GLU A 122 6.91 11.07 -31.16
CA GLU A 122 8.30 10.84 -31.55
C GLU A 122 8.87 9.56 -30.93
N GLY A 123 8.17 8.95 -29.96
CA GLY A 123 8.60 7.73 -29.26
C GLY A 123 9.73 7.99 -28.26
N LYS A 124 9.95 9.24 -27.86
CA LYS A 124 11.04 9.65 -26.96
C LYS A 124 10.69 9.45 -25.50
N GLU A 125 9.40 9.46 -25.18
CA GLU A 125 8.88 9.37 -23.82
C GLU A 125 8.26 7.99 -23.55
N VAL A 126 8.64 6.97 -24.33
CA VAL A 126 8.24 5.57 -24.05
C VAL A 126 8.70 5.19 -22.65
N GLY A 127 7.77 4.68 -21.83
CA GLY A 127 8.01 4.41 -20.41
C GLY A 127 7.89 5.62 -19.48
N GLY A 128 7.72 6.83 -20.02
CA GLY A 128 7.43 8.03 -19.23
C GLY A 128 6.06 7.99 -18.54
N ILE A 129 5.14 7.19 -19.10
CA ILE A 129 3.95 6.68 -18.40
C ILE A 129 3.82 5.20 -18.72
N ASN A 130 4.03 4.33 -17.73
CA ASN A 130 3.87 2.89 -17.94
C ASN A 130 2.39 2.53 -18.03
N THR A 131 1.99 1.78 -19.05
CA THR A 131 0.59 1.43 -19.25
C THR A 131 0.34 -0.07 -19.11
N PHE A 132 -0.60 -0.42 -18.25
CA PHE A 132 -1.06 -1.81 -18.08
C PHE A 132 -2.55 -1.88 -18.38
N ALA A 133 -2.96 -2.83 -19.21
CA ALA A 133 -4.38 -3.02 -19.53
C ALA A 133 -4.92 -4.24 -18.82
N ALA A 134 -5.85 -4.06 -17.88
CA ALA A 134 -6.51 -5.20 -17.25
C ALA A 134 -7.26 -6.01 -18.32
N ALA A 135 -7.00 -7.32 -18.39
CA ALA A 135 -7.67 -8.21 -19.34
C ALA A 135 -9.08 -8.59 -18.88
N ASP A 136 -9.34 -8.48 -17.57
CA ASP A 136 -10.56 -8.90 -16.91
C ASP A 136 -10.92 -7.96 -15.74
N GLY A 137 -11.91 -8.36 -14.96
CA GLY A 137 -12.35 -7.62 -13.77
C GLY A 137 -11.53 -7.89 -12.49
N HIS A 138 -10.44 -8.66 -12.56
CA HIS A 138 -9.66 -9.08 -11.39
C HIS A 138 -8.43 -8.22 -11.15
N ALA A 139 -7.54 -8.11 -12.15
CA ALA A 139 -6.31 -7.33 -12.02
C ALA A 139 -6.60 -5.85 -11.71
N PHE A 140 -5.89 -5.30 -10.72
CA PHE A 140 -6.07 -3.93 -10.20
C PHE A 140 -7.48 -3.61 -9.69
N ARG A 141 -8.28 -4.62 -9.36
CA ARG A 141 -9.69 -4.47 -8.94
C ARG A 141 -9.96 -5.26 -7.66
N THR A 142 -9.74 -6.56 -7.71
CA THR A 142 -9.91 -7.49 -6.59
C THR A 142 -8.57 -8.12 -6.18
N LEU A 143 -7.66 -8.22 -7.14
CA LEU A 143 -6.23 -8.52 -7.01
C LEU A 143 -5.42 -7.24 -7.28
N ASP A 144 -4.29 -7.06 -6.58
CA ASP A 144 -3.37 -5.90 -6.75
C ASP A 144 -4.09 -4.56 -6.71
N ARG A 145 -5.10 -4.49 -5.84
CA ARG A 145 -6.09 -3.44 -5.79
C ARG A 145 -5.49 -2.13 -5.26
N PRO A 146 -5.37 -1.08 -6.08
CA PRO A 146 -4.93 0.21 -5.57
C PRO A 146 -6.06 0.90 -4.79
N LYS A 147 -5.70 1.80 -3.88
CA LYS A 147 -6.63 2.63 -3.13
C LYS A 147 -6.96 3.89 -3.93
N VAL A 148 -8.24 4.17 -4.12
CA VAL A 148 -8.68 5.42 -4.75
C VAL A 148 -8.44 6.58 -3.78
N LEU A 149 -7.70 7.59 -4.25
CA LEU A 149 -7.50 8.85 -3.53
C LEU A 149 -8.54 9.89 -3.98
N HIS A 150 -8.76 9.98 -5.30
CA HIS A 150 -9.71 10.89 -5.90
C HIS A 150 -10.48 10.22 -7.05
N GLY A 151 -11.76 10.58 -7.20
CA GLY A 151 -12.60 10.09 -8.31
C GLY A 151 -13.10 8.67 -8.08
N ARG A 152 -12.97 7.82 -9.10
CA ARG A 152 -13.44 6.42 -9.09
C ARG A 152 -12.56 5.55 -9.97
N PHE A 153 -12.73 4.23 -9.87
CA PHE A 153 -12.15 3.31 -10.86
C PHE A 153 -12.75 3.52 -12.26
N ALA A 154 -11.93 3.27 -13.29
CA ALA A 154 -12.33 3.27 -14.70
C ALA A 154 -13.31 2.13 -14.99
N ARG A 155 -14.45 2.41 -15.64
CA ARG A 155 -15.47 1.38 -15.89
C ARG A 155 -14.94 0.33 -16.85
N LEU A 156 -15.19 -0.96 -16.56
CA LEU A 156 -14.60 -2.06 -17.33
C LEU A 156 -15.06 -2.08 -18.80
N ASP A 157 -16.26 -1.55 -19.07
CA ASP A 157 -16.90 -1.45 -20.39
C ASP A 157 -16.51 -0.18 -21.18
N ARG A 158 -15.58 0.65 -20.66
CA ARG A 158 -15.17 1.91 -21.30
C ARG A 158 -13.72 1.89 -21.73
N ALA A 159 -13.49 1.89 -23.04
CA ALA A 159 -12.15 1.92 -23.62
C ALA A 159 -11.44 3.28 -23.49
N ASP A 160 -12.18 4.35 -23.19
CA ASP A 160 -11.70 5.73 -23.12
C ASP A 160 -11.47 6.23 -21.69
N GLU A 161 -11.63 5.38 -20.67
CA GLU A 161 -11.38 5.73 -19.28
C GLU A 161 -10.08 5.07 -18.78
N ALA A 162 -9.32 5.79 -17.97
CA ALA A 162 -8.14 5.26 -17.30
C ALA A 162 -8.04 5.78 -15.86
N ILE A 163 -7.29 5.07 -15.04
CA ILE A 163 -6.80 5.57 -13.75
C ILE A 163 -5.29 5.71 -13.82
N VAL A 164 -4.75 6.64 -13.05
CA VAL A 164 -3.30 6.83 -12.88
C VAL A 164 -2.98 6.80 -11.40
N ASP A 165 -1.78 6.38 -11.04
CA ASP A 165 -1.29 6.59 -9.69
C ASP A 165 -1.00 8.08 -9.44
N ASP A 166 -0.79 8.43 -8.17
CA ASP A 166 -0.56 9.81 -7.76
C ASP A 166 0.82 10.36 -8.20
N VAL A 167 1.83 9.51 -8.40
CA VAL A 167 3.15 9.91 -8.89
C VAL A 167 3.04 10.34 -10.35
N THR A 168 2.42 9.53 -11.22
CA THR A 168 2.13 9.92 -12.61
C THR A 168 1.28 11.19 -12.65
N ALA A 169 0.26 11.29 -11.78
CA ALA A 169 -0.57 12.49 -11.75
C ALA A 169 0.22 13.75 -11.35
N HIS A 170 1.15 13.65 -10.40
CA HIS A 170 1.99 14.76 -9.98
C HIS A 170 3.02 15.15 -11.05
N LEU A 171 3.74 14.18 -11.62
CA LEU A 171 4.81 14.41 -12.60
C LEU A 171 4.26 15.00 -13.91
N HIS A 172 3.10 14.53 -14.36
CA HIS A 172 2.48 14.96 -15.62
C HIS A 172 1.38 16.00 -15.42
N HIS A 173 1.25 16.56 -14.22
CA HIS A 173 0.24 17.55 -13.85
C HIS A 173 -1.19 17.14 -14.24
N LEU A 174 -1.53 15.86 -14.04
CA LEU A 174 -2.84 15.30 -14.36
C LEU A 174 -3.83 15.49 -13.21
N HIS A 175 -5.09 15.68 -13.58
CA HIS A 175 -6.21 15.83 -12.67
C HIS A 175 -7.38 14.96 -13.14
N LEU A 176 -8.42 14.84 -12.30
CA LEU A 176 -9.65 14.19 -12.72
C LEU A 176 -10.25 14.92 -13.93
N GLY A 177 -10.53 14.17 -14.99
CA GLY A 177 -11.03 14.68 -16.26
C GLY A 177 -9.96 15.09 -17.25
N SER A 178 -8.66 15.08 -16.89
CA SER A 178 -7.56 15.23 -17.84
C SER A 178 -7.68 14.22 -18.98
N ARG A 179 -7.29 14.65 -20.18
CA ARG A 179 -7.25 13.81 -21.38
C ARG A 179 -5.80 13.54 -21.76
N VAL A 180 -5.41 12.28 -21.69
CA VAL A 180 -4.06 11.82 -22.04
C VAL A 180 -4.17 11.10 -23.37
N THR A 181 -3.38 11.52 -24.37
CA THR A 181 -3.30 10.80 -25.63
C THR A 181 -2.07 9.93 -25.60
N MET A 182 -2.24 8.66 -25.95
CA MET A 182 -1.17 7.67 -26.04
C MET A 182 -1.15 7.09 -27.45
N TRP A 183 0.03 6.93 -28.01
CA TRP A 183 0.25 6.40 -29.35
C TRP A 183 0.73 4.95 -29.25
N SER A 184 0.05 4.05 -29.95
CA SER A 184 0.45 2.64 -30.00
C SER A 184 1.43 2.34 -31.11
N TYR A 185 2.15 1.25 -30.93
CA TYR A 185 3.00 0.63 -31.95
C TYR A 185 2.24 -0.47 -32.68
N SER A 186 2.60 -0.73 -33.94
CA SER A 186 2.13 -1.88 -34.70
C SER A 186 2.60 -3.18 -34.04
N ALA A 187 1.88 -4.28 -34.27
CA ALA A 187 2.27 -5.60 -33.77
C ALA A 187 3.70 -6.02 -34.17
N GLN A 188 4.14 -5.59 -35.36
CA GLN A 188 5.50 -5.85 -35.86
C GLN A 188 6.55 -5.00 -35.14
N ALA A 189 6.26 -3.73 -34.86
CA ALA A 189 7.14 -2.87 -34.06
C ALA A 189 7.21 -3.34 -32.60
N ASN A 190 6.09 -3.79 -32.00
CA ASN A 190 6.05 -4.38 -30.65
C ASN A 190 6.92 -5.63 -30.53
N SER A 191 6.85 -6.53 -31.53
CA SER A 191 7.64 -7.76 -31.54
C SER A 191 9.14 -7.49 -31.75
N SER A 192 9.48 -6.43 -32.48
CA SER A 192 10.86 -6.00 -32.72
C SER A 192 11.44 -5.29 -31.49
N ALA A 193 10.65 -4.45 -30.82
CA ALA A 193 11.01 -3.78 -29.58
C ALA A 193 11.38 -4.76 -28.45
N ALA A 194 10.65 -5.87 -28.36
CA ALA A 194 10.95 -6.94 -27.40
C ALA A 194 12.31 -7.64 -27.65
N THR A 195 12.81 -7.61 -28.88
CA THR A 195 13.99 -8.37 -29.30
C THR A 195 15.24 -7.51 -29.52
N SER A 196 15.11 -6.21 -29.80
CA SER A 196 16.23 -5.31 -30.14
C SER A 196 16.84 -4.54 -28.96
N GLY A 197 16.29 -4.68 -27.75
CA GLY A 197 16.73 -3.93 -26.58
C GLY A 197 16.11 -2.52 -26.51
N PHE A 198 15.77 -2.14 -25.28
CA PHE A 198 14.90 -1.04 -24.88
C PHE A 198 15.47 0.39 -25.05
N GLY A 199 16.54 0.57 -25.83
CA GLY A 199 17.34 1.80 -25.85
C GLY A 199 16.86 2.92 -26.79
N HIS A 200 16.24 2.61 -27.92
CA HIS A 200 15.66 3.59 -28.86
C HIS A 200 14.45 2.99 -29.55
N PHE A 201 13.26 3.56 -29.34
CA PHE A 201 12.08 3.18 -30.10
C PHE A 201 11.95 4.04 -31.35
N PRO A 202 11.52 3.46 -32.48
CA PRO A 202 11.03 4.28 -33.57
C PRO A 202 9.82 5.11 -33.10
N PRO A 203 9.44 6.16 -33.85
CA PRO A 203 8.16 6.82 -33.65
C PRO A 203 7.00 5.80 -33.72
N PRO A 204 5.98 5.90 -32.85
CA PRO A 204 4.78 5.08 -32.93
C PRO A 204 4.15 5.12 -34.33
N ASP A 205 3.90 3.94 -34.90
CA ASP A 205 3.34 3.73 -36.24
C ASP A 205 1.88 3.24 -36.21
N GLY A 206 1.29 3.10 -35.02
CA GLY A 206 -0.09 2.69 -34.81
C GLY A 206 -1.06 3.85 -34.47
N PRO A 207 -2.33 3.52 -34.20
CA PRO A 207 -3.35 4.50 -33.83
C PRO A 207 -3.05 5.22 -32.51
N ALA A 208 -3.65 6.40 -32.35
CA ALA A 208 -3.65 7.16 -31.11
C ALA A 208 -4.95 6.92 -30.33
N TYR A 209 -4.84 6.78 -29.02
CA TYR A 209 -5.96 6.60 -28.11
C TYR A 209 -5.96 7.70 -27.06
N THR A 210 -7.12 8.33 -26.86
CA THR A 210 -7.27 9.36 -25.84
C THR A 210 -8.06 8.82 -24.66
N PHE A 211 -7.44 8.87 -23.48
CA PHE A 211 -8.01 8.43 -22.22
C PHE A 211 -8.41 9.61 -21.36
N ARG A 212 -9.61 9.56 -20.80
CA ARG A 212 -10.05 10.45 -19.74
C ARG A 212 -9.64 9.84 -18.40
N ILE A 213 -8.86 10.59 -17.62
CA ILE A 213 -8.50 10.19 -16.27
C ILE A 213 -9.73 10.31 -15.37
N VAL A 214 -10.18 9.19 -14.79
CA VAL A 214 -11.39 9.16 -13.94
C VAL A 214 -11.10 8.85 -12.47
N GLY A 215 -9.87 8.45 -12.17
CA GLY A 215 -9.41 8.19 -10.82
C GLY A 215 -7.91 8.43 -10.68
N ILE A 216 -7.54 8.94 -9.51
CA ILE A 216 -6.16 8.96 -9.03
C ILE A 216 -6.08 7.95 -7.90
N VAL A 217 -5.17 7.00 -8.02
CA VAL A 217 -5.05 5.88 -7.10
C VAL A 217 -3.66 5.81 -6.48
N ARG A 218 -3.49 4.92 -5.50
CA ARG A 218 -2.20 4.61 -4.91
C ARG A 218 -2.12 3.11 -4.62
N SER A 219 -1.00 2.50 -4.97
CA SER A 219 -0.58 1.14 -4.63
C SER A 219 0.46 1.16 -3.51
N PRO A 220 0.63 0.07 -2.73
CA PRO A 220 1.77 -0.03 -1.82
C PRO A 220 3.13 0.12 -2.53
N ALA A 221 3.22 -0.22 -3.81
CA ALA A 221 4.43 -0.04 -4.63
C ALA A 221 4.85 1.45 -4.75
N ASP A 222 3.87 2.36 -4.78
CA ASP A 222 4.11 3.79 -5.02
C ASP A 222 4.67 4.52 -3.78
N VAL A 223 4.70 3.86 -2.62
CA VAL A 223 5.14 4.49 -1.36
C VAL A 223 6.66 4.56 -1.26
N ASN A 224 7.38 3.70 -1.99
CA ASN A 224 8.85 3.65 -1.96
C ASN A 224 9.42 3.94 -3.35
N THR A 225 9.03 5.08 -3.93
CA THR A 225 9.59 5.57 -5.20
C THR A 225 11.07 5.88 -4.99
N VAL A 226 11.93 4.95 -5.39
CA VAL A 226 13.36 5.24 -5.55
C VAL A 226 13.49 6.25 -6.70
N PRO A 227 14.32 7.31 -6.56
CA PRO A 227 14.61 8.22 -7.67
C PRO A 227 15.06 7.43 -8.91
N SER A 228 14.60 7.85 -10.08
CA SER A 228 14.88 7.22 -11.39
C SER A 228 16.36 7.11 -11.77
N THR A 229 17.27 7.63 -10.94
CA THR A 229 18.72 7.54 -11.11
C THR A 229 19.32 6.19 -10.71
N GLU A 230 18.56 5.29 -10.06
CA GLU A 230 19.06 3.97 -9.63
C GLU A 230 18.42 2.77 -10.37
N VAL A 231 17.44 3.03 -11.25
CA VAL A 231 16.74 1.98 -11.99
C VAL A 231 17.43 1.80 -13.34
N GLY A 232 18.24 0.73 -13.46
CA GLY A 232 18.89 0.36 -14.73
C GLY A 232 17.88 0.03 -15.83
N ASP A 233 18.30 0.24 -17.09
CA ASP A 233 17.79 -0.04 -18.45
C ASP A 233 16.42 -0.75 -18.74
N ALA A 234 15.52 -0.93 -17.77
CA ALA A 234 14.24 -1.60 -17.89
C ALA A 234 13.08 -0.57 -17.83
N ILE A 235 12.45 -0.32 -18.98
CA ILE A 235 11.36 0.65 -19.19
C ILE A 235 10.17 0.44 -18.24
N TYR A 236 9.88 -0.81 -17.91
CA TYR A 236 8.78 -1.23 -17.02
C TYR A 236 9.06 -0.97 -15.54
N GLN A 237 10.32 -0.73 -15.18
CA GLN A 237 10.71 -0.29 -13.83
C GLN A 237 10.62 1.25 -13.69
N GLY A 238 10.23 1.95 -14.75
CA GLY A 238 9.98 3.39 -14.78
C GLY A 238 8.81 3.82 -13.89
N GLN A 239 8.89 5.08 -13.44
CA GLN A 239 8.01 5.66 -12.42
C GLN A 239 6.59 5.88 -12.94
N GLY A 240 5.61 5.35 -12.20
CA GLY A 240 4.19 5.64 -12.38
C GLY A 240 3.49 4.80 -13.46
N ALA A 241 2.27 4.37 -13.16
CA ALA A 241 1.43 3.48 -13.93
C ALA A 241 0.06 4.10 -14.25
N MET A 242 -0.34 3.96 -15.51
CA MET A 242 -1.71 4.13 -15.96
C MET A 242 -2.34 2.77 -16.17
N VAL A 243 -3.47 2.53 -15.50
CA VAL A 243 -4.25 1.30 -15.66
C VAL A 243 -5.42 1.54 -16.62
N LEU A 244 -5.41 0.78 -17.71
CA LEU A 244 -6.41 0.77 -18.77
C LEU A 244 -7.41 -0.37 -18.55
N THR A 245 -8.51 -0.35 -19.30
CA THR A 245 -9.67 -1.23 -19.06
C THR A 245 -9.69 -2.46 -19.97
N PRO A 246 -10.46 -3.51 -19.62
CA PRO A 246 -10.71 -4.64 -20.53
C PRO A 246 -11.31 -4.22 -21.87
N ALA A 247 -12.24 -3.24 -21.86
CA ALA A 247 -12.80 -2.70 -23.09
C ALA A 247 -11.74 -2.00 -23.97
N PHE A 248 -10.74 -1.35 -23.36
CA PHE A 248 -9.62 -0.82 -24.13
C PHE A 248 -8.79 -1.94 -24.75
N LEU A 249 -8.46 -2.99 -23.97
CA LEU A 249 -7.67 -4.11 -24.48
C LEU A 249 -8.35 -4.76 -25.69
N GLN A 250 -9.65 -5.02 -25.61
CA GLN A 250 -10.45 -5.55 -26.72
C GLN A 250 -10.45 -4.63 -27.93
N LYS A 251 -10.61 -3.31 -27.72
CA LYS A 251 -10.55 -2.31 -28.80
C LYS A 251 -9.18 -2.30 -29.47
N TRP A 252 -8.10 -2.28 -28.69
CA TRP A 252 -6.73 -2.29 -29.19
C TRP A 252 -6.46 -3.54 -30.03
N THR A 253 -6.88 -4.72 -29.58
CA THR A 253 -6.76 -5.96 -30.35
C THR A 253 -7.53 -5.90 -31.67
N ALA A 254 -8.75 -5.36 -31.67
CA ALA A 254 -9.55 -5.22 -32.88
C ALA A 254 -8.88 -4.26 -33.88
N ASP A 255 -8.30 -3.16 -33.40
CA ASP A 255 -7.64 -2.14 -34.23
C ASP A 255 -6.30 -2.66 -34.82
N GLN A 256 -5.61 -3.60 -34.16
CA GLN A 256 -4.39 -4.25 -34.67
C GLN A 256 -4.67 -5.28 -35.78
N GLY A 257 -5.92 -5.65 -36.00
CA GLY A 257 -6.32 -6.65 -36.98
C GLY A 257 -5.96 -8.10 -36.58
N PRO A 258 -6.31 -9.08 -37.43
CA PRO A 258 -6.05 -10.49 -37.15
C PRO A 258 -4.55 -10.76 -37.04
N GLN A 259 -4.11 -11.22 -35.87
CA GLN A 259 -2.72 -11.64 -35.67
C GLN A 259 -2.58 -13.13 -36.01
N PRO A 260 -1.49 -13.55 -36.68
CA PRO A 260 -1.16 -14.96 -36.81
C PRO A 260 -0.84 -15.51 -35.42
N GLY A 261 -1.57 -16.54 -34.97
CA GLY A 261 -1.35 -17.11 -33.64
C GLY A 261 -2.63 -17.37 -32.85
N LEU A 262 -2.58 -16.99 -31.57
CA LEU A 262 -3.70 -17.09 -30.64
C LEU A 262 -4.78 -16.04 -30.96
N PRO A 263 -6.08 -16.38 -30.83
CA PRO A 263 -7.17 -15.49 -31.20
C PRO A 263 -7.40 -14.38 -30.16
N GLY A 264 -7.83 -13.21 -30.65
CA GLY A 264 -8.28 -12.11 -29.79
C GLY A 264 -7.20 -11.65 -28.81
N ILE A 265 -7.58 -11.45 -27.55
CA ILE A 265 -6.66 -10.96 -26.52
C ILE A 265 -5.56 -11.97 -26.16
N GLU A 266 -5.75 -13.25 -26.46
CA GLU A 266 -4.81 -14.32 -26.11
C GLU A 266 -3.53 -14.27 -26.96
N GLY A 267 -3.55 -13.55 -28.08
CA GLY A 267 -2.39 -13.28 -28.93
C GLY A 267 -1.61 -12.02 -28.55
N ILE A 268 -2.03 -11.30 -27.50
CA ILE A 268 -1.32 -10.10 -27.04
C ILE A 268 -0.08 -10.51 -26.25
N PRO A 269 1.12 -10.04 -26.63
CA PRO A 269 2.31 -10.28 -25.83
C PRO A 269 2.13 -9.80 -24.38
N GLY A 270 2.47 -10.64 -23.41
CA GLY A 270 2.31 -10.39 -21.96
C GLY A 270 1.00 -10.93 -21.38
N ILE A 271 0.03 -11.37 -22.19
CA ILE A 271 -1.23 -11.97 -21.71
C ILE A 271 -1.01 -13.37 -21.13
N GLU A 272 0.10 -14.01 -21.50
CA GLU A 272 0.60 -15.26 -20.91
C GLU A 272 0.94 -15.14 -19.42
N GLY A 273 1.05 -13.92 -18.90
CA GLY A 273 1.36 -13.64 -17.51
C GLY A 273 0.13 -13.62 -16.60
N PHE A 274 0.11 -14.52 -15.62
CA PHE A 274 -0.94 -14.66 -14.63
C PHE A 274 -0.47 -14.18 -13.27
N ARG A 275 -1.17 -13.20 -12.70
CA ARG A 275 -1.05 -12.80 -11.30
C ARG A 275 -1.95 -13.73 -10.49
N ILE A 276 -1.36 -14.51 -9.59
CA ILE A 276 -2.03 -15.58 -8.85
C ILE A 276 -2.04 -15.25 -7.37
N ARG A 277 -3.19 -15.44 -6.74
CA ARG A 277 -3.34 -15.44 -5.28
C ARG A 277 -3.72 -16.84 -4.80
N PHE A 278 -3.04 -17.32 -3.78
CA PHE A 278 -3.27 -18.64 -3.22
C PHE A 278 -4.38 -18.62 -2.15
N ARG A 279 -5.05 -19.77 -1.95
CA ARG A 279 -6.13 -19.91 -0.96
C ARG A 279 -5.60 -19.78 0.47
N HIS A 280 -4.45 -20.38 0.76
CA HIS A 280 -3.79 -20.33 2.06
C HIS A 280 -2.49 -19.51 2.03
N GLY A 281 -2.38 -18.57 1.09
CA GLY A 281 -1.17 -17.78 0.86
C GLY A 281 0.01 -18.68 0.47
N LEU A 282 1.23 -18.27 0.82
CA LEU A 282 2.46 -18.97 0.42
C LEU A 282 2.60 -20.42 0.95
N ALA A 283 1.73 -20.87 1.85
CA ALA A 283 1.69 -22.28 2.27
C ALA A 283 1.32 -23.23 1.12
N ASP A 284 0.54 -22.77 0.14
CA ASP A 284 0.15 -23.57 -1.02
C ASP A 284 1.23 -23.60 -2.11
N ALA A 285 2.27 -22.76 -2.02
CA ALA A 285 3.26 -22.58 -3.09
C ALA A 285 4.02 -23.86 -3.45
N PRO A 286 4.49 -24.72 -2.51
CA PRO A 286 5.16 -25.96 -2.87
C PRO A 286 4.25 -26.93 -3.63
N ALA A 287 2.98 -27.03 -3.24
CA ALA A 287 2.00 -27.86 -3.93
C ALA A 287 1.67 -27.30 -5.33
N PHE A 288 1.53 -25.97 -5.44
CA PHE A 288 1.33 -25.30 -6.72
C PHE A 288 2.48 -25.53 -7.70
N LEU A 289 3.74 -25.33 -7.26
CA LEU A 289 4.93 -25.56 -8.09
C LEU A 289 5.06 -27.03 -8.54
N HIS A 290 4.55 -27.98 -7.76
CA HIS A 290 4.54 -29.40 -8.14
C HIS A 290 3.54 -29.71 -9.27
N GLU A 291 2.46 -28.94 -9.42
CA GLU A 291 1.47 -29.12 -10.48
C GLU A 291 1.88 -28.47 -11.82
N LEU A 292 2.75 -27.44 -11.80
CA LEU A 292 3.13 -26.69 -13.00
C LEU A 292 3.72 -27.54 -14.14
N PRO A 293 4.60 -28.53 -13.89
CA PRO A 293 5.14 -29.36 -14.96
C PRO A 293 4.08 -30.18 -15.70
N ALA A 294 2.93 -30.46 -15.08
CA ALA A 294 1.81 -31.15 -15.73
C ALA A 294 1.08 -30.24 -16.74
N LEU A 295 1.30 -28.93 -16.68
CA LEU A 295 0.75 -27.91 -17.57
C LEU A 295 1.77 -27.41 -18.60
N ASP A 296 2.91 -28.10 -18.75
CA ASP A 296 4.03 -27.67 -19.61
C ASP A 296 4.61 -26.29 -19.20
N VAL A 297 4.43 -25.92 -17.93
CA VAL A 297 4.97 -24.69 -17.34
C VAL A 297 6.21 -25.03 -16.53
N HIS A 298 7.33 -24.40 -16.87
CA HIS A 298 8.57 -24.60 -16.14
C HIS A 298 8.53 -23.83 -14.82
N THR A 299 9.12 -24.37 -13.76
CA THR A 299 9.10 -23.69 -12.45
C THR A 299 9.86 -22.37 -12.45
N GLU A 300 10.76 -22.16 -13.42
CA GLU A 300 11.47 -20.89 -13.64
C GLU A 300 10.58 -19.78 -14.23
N ASP A 301 9.47 -20.15 -14.86
CA ASP A 301 8.45 -19.21 -15.35
C ASP A 301 7.50 -18.73 -14.24
N ALA A 302 7.61 -19.32 -13.05
CA ALA A 302 6.81 -18.99 -11.88
C ALA A 302 7.65 -18.26 -10.82
N HIS A 303 7.35 -16.98 -10.64
CA HIS A 303 7.93 -16.15 -9.59
C HIS A 303 7.03 -16.19 -8.36
N ILE A 304 7.48 -16.86 -7.30
CA ILE A 304 6.73 -17.00 -6.04
C ILE A 304 7.25 -16.02 -4.98
N GLY A 305 6.35 -15.44 -4.18
CA GLY A 305 6.71 -14.87 -2.89
C GLY A 305 7.47 -13.55 -2.96
N GLY A 306 7.08 -12.68 -3.88
CA GLY A 306 7.72 -11.37 -4.02
C GLY A 306 7.15 -10.58 -5.18
N SER A 307 5.87 -10.24 -5.13
CA SER A 307 5.37 -9.20 -6.03
C SER A 307 6.06 -7.88 -5.75
N ASP A 308 6.16 -7.02 -6.76
CA ASP A 308 6.74 -5.69 -6.60
C ASP A 308 6.02 -4.89 -5.50
N ILE A 309 4.70 -5.11 -5.36
CA ILE A 309 3.87 -4.54 -4.30
C ILE A 309 4.32 -5.01 -2.92
N GLN A 310 4.48 -6.32 -2.72
CA GLN A 310 4.89 -6.88 -1.43
C GLN A 310 6.33 -6.47 -1.08
N ASN A 311 7.24 -6.53 -2.05
CA ASN A 311 8.65 -6.15 -1.87
C ASN A 311 8.82 -4.68 -1.51
N ALA A 312 8.09 -3.79 -2.20
CA ALA A 312 8.09 -2.36 -1.89
C ALA A 312 7.48 -2.07 -0.51
N ALA A 313 6.39 -2.76 -0.17
CA ALA A 313 5.74 -2.63 1.13
C ALA A 313 6.64 -3.09 2.28
N ASP A 314 7.38 -4.19 2.12
CA ASP A 314 8.30 -4.71 3.13
C ASP A 314 9.48 -3.76 3.36
N LYS A 315 10.02 -3.16 2.29
CA LYS A 315 11.03 -2.09 2.38
C LYS A 315 10.50 -0.88 3.14
N ALA A 316 9.31 -0.39 2.77
CA ALA A 316 8.67 0.74 3.45
C ALA A 316 8.34 0.43 4.92
N GLN A 317 7.87 -0.79 5.23
CA GLN A 317 7.55 -1.22 6.58
C GLN A 317 8.78 -1.18 7.50
N LYS A 318 9.97 -1.54 7.00
CA LYS A 318 11.21 -1.47 7.78
C LYS A 318 11.54 -0.02 8.19
N ALA A 319 11.37 0.94 7.28
CA ALA A 319 11.57 2.36 7.59
C ALA A 319 10.53 2.89 8.59
N ILE A 320 9.24 2.58 8.35
CA ILE A 320 8.12 2.94 9.23
C ILE A 320 8.29 2.37 10.65
N HIS A 321 8.83 1.16 10.76
CA HIS A 321 9.08 0.53 12.05
C HIS A 321 10.14 1.30 12.85
N LEU A 322 11.21 1.77 12.21
CA LEU A 322 12.24 2.57 12.85
C LEU A 322 11.68 3.89 13.41
N GLU A 323 10.84 4.59 12.64
CA GLU A 323 10.17 5.81 13.10
C GLU A 323 9.21 5.53 14.27
N SER A 324 8.49 4.41 14.22
CA SER A 324 7.57 4.00 15.28
C SER A 324 8.33 3.70 16.58
N VAL A 325 9.49 3.05 16.50
CA VAL A 325 10.37 2.84 17.66
C VAL A 325 10.89 4.17 18.22
N ALA A 326 11.29 5.12 17.36
CA ALA A 326 11.73 6.44 17.80
C ALA A 326 10.61 7.21 18.55
N LEU A 327 9.37 7.14 18.05
CA LEU A 327 8.21 7.71 18.74
C LEU A 327 7.92 7.06 20.09
N LEU A 328 8.09 5.74 20.21
CA LEU A 328 7.95 5.04 21.49
C LEU A 328 9.05 5.42 22.49
N LEU A 329 10.29 5.57 22.04
CA LEU A 329 11.39 6.06 22.87
C LEU A 329 11.12 7.49 23.35
N PHE A 330 10.65 8.36 22.45
CA PHE A 330 10.20 9.71 22.82
C PHE A 330 9.08 9.68 23.86
N ALA A 331 8.06 8.83 23.67
CA ALA A 331 6.98 8.67 24.64
C ALA A 331 7.51 8.20 26.00
N GLY A 332 8.46 7.27 26.03
CA GLY A 332 9.12 6.82 27.26
C GLY A 332 9.86 7.96 27.98
N LEU A 333 10.66 8.73 27.24
CA LEU A 333 11.40 9.88 27.80
C LEU A 333 10.46 11.00 28.29
N ALA A 334 9.44 11.33 27.50
CA ALA A 334 8.41 12.31 27.88
C ALA A 334 7.62 11.86 29.11
N GLY A 335 7.32 10.56 29.22
CA GLY A 335 6.68 9.97 30.40
C GLY A 335 7.55 10.08 31.64
N LEU A 336 8.85 9.75 31.54
CA LEU A 336 9.80 9.90 32.65
C LEU A 336 9.93 11.37 33.10
N ALA A 337 10.04 12.30 32.14
CA ALA A 337 10.08 13.73 32.43
C ALA A 337 8.78 14.21 33.09
N GLY A 338 7.62 13.77 32.59
CA GLY A 338 6.30 14.07 33.15
C GLY A 338 6.17 13.57 34.60
N ILE A 339 6.57 12.33 34.87
CA ILE A 339 6.59 11.75 36.22
C ILE A 339 7.49 12.58 37.15
N LEU A 340 8.68 12.97 36.69
CA LEU A 340 9.62 13.77 37.49
C LEU A 340 9.03 15.14 37.83
N VAL A 341 8.47 15.86 36.85
CA VAL A 341 7.89 17.20 37.05
C VAL A 341 6.67 17.13 37.96
N VAL A 342 5.75 16.19 37.71
CA VAL A 342 4.54 15.99 38.54
C VAL A 342 4.95 15.58 39.96
N GLY A 343 5.90 14.65 40.11
CA GLY A 343 6.40 14.20 41.40
C GLY A 343 7.05 15.32 42.20
N GLN A 344 7.87 16.16 41.55
CA GLN A 344 8.45 17.35 42.19
C GLN A 344 7.37 18.35 42.61
N ALA A 345 6.35 18.57 41.78
CA ALA A 345 5.28 19.51 42.08
C ALA A 345 4.38 19.02 43.24
N LEU A 346 4.06 17.73 43.27
CA LEU A 346 3.34 17.10 44.37
C LEU A 346 4.17 17.11 45.67
N ALA A 347 5.48 16.83 45.60
CA ALA A 347 6.36 16.87 46.77
C ALA A 347 6.41 18.28 47.38
N ARG A 348 6.57 19.33 46.55
CA ARG A 348 6.49 20.73 47.00
C ARG A 348 5.14 21.04 47.64
N GLN A 349 4.06 20.54 47.06
CA GLN A 349 2.72 20.74 47.59
C GLN A 349 2.53 20.07 48.96
N VAL A 350 2.94 18.80 49.12
CA VAL A 350 2.83 18.08 50.40
C VAL A 350 3.62 18.78 51.50
N ILE A 351 4.80 19.30 51.19
CA ILE A 351 5.61 20.09 52.14
C ILE A 351 4.85 21.36 52.55
N THR A 352 4.22 22.05 51.59
CA THR A 352 3.43 23.28 51.87
C THR A 352 2.14 22.98 52.64
N ASP A 353 1.54 21.80 52.44
CA ASP A 353 0.33 21.37 53.13
C ASP A 353 0.66 20.79 54.53
N ALA A 354 1.94 20.51 54.83
CA ALA A 354 2.37 19.98 56.13
C ALA A 354 2.19 20.98 57.29
N ASP A 355 2.19 22.29 57.01
CA ASP A 355 1.92 23.32 58.02
C ASP A 355 0.50 23.22 58.58
N ASP A 356 -0.47 22.85 57.73
CA ASP A 356 -1.87 22.67 58.12
C ASP A 356 -2.08 21.35 58.92
N ASN A 357 -1.14 20.40 58.86
CA ASN A 357 -1.26 19.11 59.57
C ASN A 357 -1.22 19.26 61.09
N ARG A 358 -0.48 20.26 61.63
CA ARG A 358 -0.48 20.53 63.07
C ARG A 358 -1.86 20.97 63.56
N THR A 359 -2.53 21.81 62.78
CA THR A 359 -3.89 22.28 63.06
C THR A 359 -4.91 21.13 62.94
N LEU A 360 -4.79 20.29 61.92
CA LEU A 360 -5.66 19.12 61.75
C LEU A 360 -5.47 18.08 62.85
N ALA A 361 -4.24 17.86 63.32
CA ALA A 361 -3.95 16.99 64.46
C ALA A 361 -4.55 17.55 65.77
N ALA A 362 -4.46 18.86 65.98
CA ALA A 362 -5.08 19.53 67.13
C ALA A 362 -6.62 19.45 67.13
N LEU A 363 -7.23 19.33 65.95
CA LEU A 363 -8.67 19.10 65.76
C LEU A 363 -9.08 17.62 65.87
N GLY A 364 -8.14 16.72 66.17
CA GLY A 364 -8.42 15.31 66.49
C GLY A 364 -8.22 14.32 65.33
N LEU A 365 -7.66 14.72 64.18
CA LEU A 365 -7.36 13.77 63.10
C LEU A 365 -6.22 12.82 63.50
N GLY A 366 -6.44 11.51 63.30
CA GLY A 366 -5.42 10.48 63.55
C GLY A 366 -4.33 10.44 62.47
N ARG A 367 -3.20 9.79 62.77
CA ARG A 367 -2.06 9.65 61.83
C ARG A 367 -2.43 9.05 60.47
N ARG A 368 -3.34 8.07 60.44
CA ARG A 368 -3.84 7.46 59.20
C ARG A 368 -4.73 8.40 58.39
N GLU A 369 -5.47 9.26 59.07
CA GLU A 369 -6.38 10.22 58.43
C GLU A 369 -5.61 11.40 57.82
N LEU A 370 -4.51 11.83 58.46
CA LEU A 370 -3.60 12.85 57.92
C LEU A 370 -2.91 12.42 56.62
N VAL A 371 -2.69 11.12 56.40
CA VAL A 371 -2.14 10.58 55.13
C VAL A 371 -3.23 10.50 54.04
N LEU A 372 -4.48 10.25 54.43
CA LEU A 372 -5.60 10.11 53.48
C LEU A 372 -6.05 11.45 52.86
N VAL A 373 -5.89 12.57 53.57
CA VAL A 373 -6.24 13.91 53.07
C VAL A 373 -5.48 14.30 51.78
N PRO A 374 -4.13 14.25 51.73
CA PRO A 374 -3.39 14.55 50.49
C PRO A 374 -3.62 13.51 49.38
N LEU A 375 -3.87 12.24 49.73
CA LEU A 375 -4.21 11.19 48.76
C LEU A 375 -5.54 11.48 48.04
N ALA A 376 -6.56 11.97 48.76
CA ALA A 376 -7.84 12.34 48.15
C ALA A 376 -7.66 13.45 47.10
N ARG A 377 -6.82 14.45 47.40
CA ARG A 377 -6.51 15.54 46.47
C ARG A 377 -5.68 15.08 45.27
N ALA A 378 -4.69 14.21 45.50
CA ALA A 378 -3.93 13.57 44.42
C ALA A 378 -4.85 12.75 43.50
N GLY A 379 -5.85 12.05 44.05
CA GLY A 379 -6.87 11.35 43.28
C GLY A 379 -7.69 12.27 42.38
N VAL A 380 -8.10 13.45 42.87
CA VAL A 380 -8.80 14.46 42.05
C VAL A 380 -7.92 15.00 40.92
N ILE A 381 -6.64 15.28 41.23
CA ILE A 381 -5.65 15.73 40.23
C ILE A 381 -5.45 14.65 39.16
N ALA A 382 -5.29 13.40 39.57
CA ALA A 382 -5.10 12.27 38.65
C ALA A 382 -6.32 12.04 37.76
N ALA A 383 -7.54 12.08 38.34
CA ALA A 383 -8.77 11.92 37.57
C ALA A 383 -8.98 13.08 36.57
N GLY A 384 -8.82 14.33 37.02
CA GLY A 384 -8.91 15.50 36.14
C GLY A 384 -7.83 15.50 35.06
N GLY A 385 -6.60 15.14 35.44
CA GLY A 385 -5.47 15.00 34.51
C GLY A 385 -5.71 13.90 33.49
N ALA A 386 -6.25 12.75 33.86
CA ALA A 386 -6.57 11.67 32.91
C ALA A 386 -7.59 12.13 31.86
N VAL A 387 -8.63 12.88 32.25
CA VAL A 387 -9.61 13.45 31.31
C VAL A 387 -8.96 14.41 30.33
N VAL A 388 -8.12 15.33 30.83
CA VAL A 388 -7.38 16.27 29.98
C VAL A 388 -6.39 15.53 29.08
N ALA A 389 -5.73 14.49 29.57
CA ALA A 389 -4.79 13.69 28.80
C ALA A 389 -5.47 13.03 27.60
N VAL A 390 -6.65 12.42 27.81
CA VAL A 390 -7.44 11.83 26.72
C VAL A 390 -7.85 12.91 25.72
N ALA A 391 -8.31 14.07 26.19
CA ALA A 391 -8.70 15.17 25.33
C ALA A 391 -7.54 15.77 24.51
N VAL A 392 -6.31 15.73 25.03
CA VAL A 392 -5.09 16.18 24.32
C VAL A 392 -4.58 15.12 23.34
N ALA A 393 -4.85 13.84 23.59
CA ALA A 393 -4.34 12.74 22.77
C ALA A 393 -5.18 12.46 21.51
N ILE A 394 -6.44 12.90 21.50
CA ILE A 394 -7.37 12.84 20.36
C ILE A 394 -7.19 14.09 19.52
#